data_AF-A0A135VHZ8-F1
#
_entry.id   AF-A0A135VHZ8-F1
#
_cell.length_a   1.000
_cell.length_b   1.000
_cell.length_c   1.000
_cell.angle_alpha   90.00
_cell.angle_beta   90.00
_cell.angle_gamma   90.00
#
_symmetry.space_group_name_H-M   'P 1'
#
loop_
_entity.id
_entity.type
_entity.pdbx_description
1 polymer ?
#
loop_
_entity_poly.entity_id
_entity_poly.type
_entity_poly.pdbx_seq_one_letter_code
_entity_poly.pdbx_strand_id
1 'polypeptide(L)'
;MRKQWVIPLSLIVLVSSSTLYPNLSVALSEQFSNLNNGPYVNNIIYKILGQERIVSELLTGSIDMNLGYIDPIYYYSSLDNDPDIDIYSYLRNGYGSITINCAKYPLNISGFRRAFAYAFDKTAVTDLFEGYSIEHDSLVPQVNTWCAENEFAWHYYTNQSDLGNQILDSLNFTIDPGTGYRLTPEGSAFDISIDYHWGSRFGGPIAQLGVEALQSLHIDSRAHEVDFSWIDAWGSYRYSYDMVFFGHSFYDDDIEWLMDEFWGESVGVRGKNQCNFRNTTYDNLRDRLLYSATYEEVYEAALEMQKILHYNVPRLVVYENIYMQAYRNDRFTGHVPDLLRQISGPWTLRKIHKLDGTRGGIVQIGTSYWAESNFWVTSNPTSTSILCELWPSLYSYAPDLTPYPYIAEKMLKETHSDNPQVREGHTRFTIDIIRNATWSDGVPLTAEDVAYTMTYIIESGAYGNPAADKLGNIVTALAPNPYRFVIEFFTESYWHFSHFAYQYIIPKHIFIANIRYDEWNTWNPVFNELEPHVTSGPFELHDFEVGEFYQLTTNTEFAYFEPLTTDHPVITQNTTSNGEQMNLIAPITTLVVGFSSAVIFVMVAEMIRFKIREQD
;
A
#
# COMPACT_ATOMS: atom_id res chain seq x y z
N MET A 1 -16.28 -65.91 9.36
CA MET A 1 -15.63 -64.91 10.24
C MET A 1 -14.94 -63.87 9.38
N ARG A 2 -15.63 -62.75 9.10
CA ARG A 2 -15.08 -61.57 8.40
C ARG A 2 -14.80 -60.52 9.46
N LYS A 3 -13.55 -60.10 9.61
CA LYS A 3 -13.16 -59.02 10.53
C LYS A 3 -13.45 -57.67 9.84
N GLN A 4 -14.35 -56.91 10.44
CA GLN A 4 -14.62 -55.50 10.13
C GLN A 4 -13.45 -54.65 10.64
N TRP A 5 -12.96 -53.76 9.79
CA TRP A 5 -12.05 -52.68 10.19
C TRP A 5 -12.90 -51.46 10.53
N VAL A 6 -12.73 -50.95 11.74
CA VAL A 6 -13.30 -49.70 12.24
C VAL A 6 -12.38 -48.57 11.81
N ILE A 7 -12.91 -47.61 11.05
CA ILE A 7 -12.25 -46.33 10.74
C ILE A 7 -12.76 -45.32 11.78
N PRO A 8 -11.90 -44.64 12.56
CA PRO A 8 -12.36 -43.60 13.46
C PRO A 8 -12.73 -42.34 12.65
N LEU A 9 -13.97 -41.89 12.81
CA LEU A 9 -14.45 -40.60 12.32
C LEU A 9 -13.81 -39.51 13.18
N SER A 10 -12.86 -38.74 12.63
CA SER A 10 -12.40 -37.50 13.24
C SER A 10 -13.45 -36.42 13.01
N LEU A 11 -14.08 -35.95 14.08
CA LEU A 11 -14.96 -34.77 14.07
C LEU A 11 -14.13 -33.54 13.69
N ILE A 12 -14.35 -32.97 12.51
CA ILE A 12 -13.95 -31.61 12.17
C ILE A 12 -15.00 -30.68 12.81
N VAL A 13 -14.63 -30.00 13.90
CA VAL A 13 -15.42 -28.91 14.45
C VAL A 13 -15.15 -27.69 13.57
N LEU A 14 -16.06 -27.43 12.63
CA LEU A 14 -16.18 -26.15 11.95
C LEU A 14 -16.64 -25.11 12.99
N VAL A 15 -15.69 -24.34 13.53
CA VAL A 15 -16.02 -23.11 14.26
C VAL A 15 -16.31 -22.05 13.21
N SER A 16 -17.59 -21.81 12.94
CA SER A 16 -18.05 -20.67 12.14
C SER A 16 -17.70 -19.38 12.87
N SER A 17 -16.68 -18.66 12.41
CA SER A 17 -16.18 -17.38 12.93
C SER A 17 -17.02 -16.18 12.48
N SER A 18 -18.33 -16.31 12.34
CA SER A 18 -19.20 -15.26 11.77
C SER A 18 -19.67 -14.18 12.77
N THR A 19 -18.96 -13.95 13.88
CA THR A 19 -19.40 -12.96 14.92
C THR A 19 -18.30 -12.03 15.44
N LEU A 20 -17.11 -11.99 14.82
CA LEU A 20 -16.02 -11.12 15.29
C LEU A 20 -15.98 -9.72 14.65
N TYR A 21 -16.76 -9.47 13.61
CA TYR A 21 -16.59 -8.28 12.75
C TYR A 21 -17.25 -6.97 13.21
N PRO A 22 -18.34 -6.92 14.00
CA PRO A 22 -18.80 -5.63 14.53
C PRO A 22 -17.85 -5.06 15.58
N ASN A 23 -17.05 -5.91 16.23
CA ASN A 23 -16.22 -5.49 17.36
C ASN A 23 -14.79 -5.12 16.94
N LEU A 24 -14.28 -5.61 15.81
CA LEU A 24 -12.99 -5.15 15.28
C LEU A 24 -13.07 -3.72 14.70
N SER A 25 -14.18 -3.40 14.02
CA SER A 25 -14.41 -2.03 13.49
C SER A 25 -14.64 -1.02 14.60
N VAL A 26 -15.29 -1.41 15.70
CA VAL A 26 -15.51 -0.55 16.87
C VAL A 26 -14.21 -0.37 17.69
N ALA A 27 -13.40 -1.42 17.88
CA ALA A 27 -12.17 -1.34 18.66
C ALA A 27 -11.03 -0.57 17.96
N LEU A 28 -10.93 -0.60 16.63
CA LEU A 28 -9.96 0.21 15.86
C LEU A 28 -10.40 1.68 15.74
N SER A 29 -11.71 1.96 15.78
CA SER A 29 -12.25 3.34 15.69
C SER A 29 -11.97 4.21 16.92
N GLU A 30 -11.68 3.62 18.09
CA GLU A 30 -11.36 4.39 19.31
C GLU A 30 -9.94 4.98 19.30
N GLN A 31 -8.99 4.37 18.56
CA GLN A 31 -7.60 4.83 18.53
C GLN A 31 -7.42 6.19 17.81
N PHE A 32 -8.37 6.53 16.93
CA PHE A 32 -8.27 7.64 15.98
C PHE A 32 -9.53 8.52 15.95
N SER A 33 -10.20 8.71 17.09
CA SER A 33 -11.37 9.60 17.14
C SER A 33 -11.00 11.00 16.65
N ASN A 34 -11.84 11.58 15.77
CA ASN A 34 -11.71 12.95 15.26
C ASN A 34 -10.46 13.25 14.42
N LEU A 35 -9.88 12.30 13.66
CA LEU A 35 -8.67 12.57 12.84
C LEU A 35 -8.81 13.79 11.91
N ASN A 36 -9.99 14.00 11.32
CA ASN A 36 -10.21 15.13 10.41
C ASN A 36 -10.11 16.51 11.09
N ASN A 37 -10.31 16.61 12.41
CA ASN A 37 -10.35 17.90 13.11
C ASN A 37 -8.97 18.59 13.09
N GLY A 38 -8.95 19.85 12.67
CA GLY A 38 -7.73 20.63 12.42
C GLY A 38 -7.89 21.44 11.12
N PRO A 39 -6.80 22.02 10.59
CA PRO A 39 -5.44 22.05 11.16
C PRO A 39 -5.31 23.03 12.33
N TYR A 40 -4.23 22.91 13.11
CA TYR A 40 -3.98 23.76 14.30
C TYR A 40 -2.85 24.77 14.12
N VAL A 41 -1.99 24.61 13.11
CA VAL A 41 -0.96 25.60 12.72
C VAL A 41 -1.55 26.65 11.78
N ASN A 42 -0.85 27.76 11.53
CA ASN A 42 -1.34 28.77 10.57
C ASN A 42 -0.89 28.45 9.14
N ASN A 43 0.38 28.07 9.00
CA ASN A 43 1.01 27.86 7.70
C ASN A 43 1.89 26.62 7.70
N ILE A 44 2.07 26.05 6.52
CA ILE A 44 3.08 25.06 6.20
C ILE A 44 3.93 25.64 5.07
N ILE A 45 5.25 25.53 5.18
CA ILE A 45 6.18 25.94 4.12
C ILE A 45 6.99 24.71 3.71
N TYR A 46 6.77 24.23 2.49
CA TYR A 46 7.64 23.25 1.86
C TYR A 46 8.83 23.99 1.23
N LYS A 47 10.04 23.77 1.76
CA LYS A 47 11.29 24.39 1.28
C LYS A 47 12.07 23.38 0.44
N ILE A 48 12.37 23.75 -0.81
CA ILE A 48 13.11 22.89 -1.73
C ILE A 48 14.61 22.97 -1.44
N LEU A 49 15.20 21.83 -1.11
CA LEU A 49 16.56 21.66 -0.62
C LEU A 49 17.18 20.39 -1.20
N GLY A 50 18.48 20.43 -1.53
CA GLY A 50 19.25 19.20 -1.73
C GLY A 50 19.35 18.38 -0.44
N GLN A 51 19.47 17.06 -0.53
CA GLN A 51 19.45 16.16 0.65
C GLN A 51 20.47 16.55 1.74
N GLU A 52 21.71 16.90 1.36
CA GLU A 52 22.74 17.35 2.32
C GLU A 52 22.31 18.62 3.09
N ARG A 53 21.55 19.51 2.44
CA ARG A 53 21.03 20.73 3.07
C ARG A 53 19.89 20.43 4.03
N ILE A 54 19.05 19.43 3.77
CA ILE A 54 17.93 19.07 4.66
C ILE A 54 18.47 18.76 6.06
N VAL A 55 19.51 17.92 6.18
CA VAL A 55 20.07 17.53 7.49
C VAL A 55 20.66 18.73 8.22
N SER A 56 21.43 19.57 7.53
CA SER A 56 22.00 20.77 8.17
C SER A 56 20.94 21.80 8.56
N GLU A 57 19.86 21.95 7.78
CA GLU A 57 18.76 22.88 8.08
C GLU A 57 17.87 22.37 9.23
N LEU A 58 17.75 21.05 9.44
CA LEU A 58 17.13 20.46 10.64
C LEU A 58 17.94 20.80 11.90
N LEU A 59 19.26 20.58 11.84
CA LEU A 59 20.20 20.84 12.95
C LEU A 59 20.25 22.34 13.31
N THR A 60 20.16 23.23 12.33
CA THR A 60 20.13 24.69 12.60
C THR A 60 18.74 25.17 13.05
N GLY A 61 17.72 24.31 13.00
CA GLY A 61 16.33 24.67 13.26
C GLY A 61 15.71 25.58 12.19
N SER A 62 16.24 25.57 10.97
CA SER A 62 15.64 26.30 9.85
C SER A 62 14.45 25.56 9.25
N ILE A 63 14.42 24.24 9.35
CA ILE A 63 13.23 23.41 9.07
C ILE A 63 12.87 22.58 10.31
N ASP A 64 11.59 22.21 10.41
CA ASP A 64 11.03 21.45 11.53
C ASP A 64 10.91 19.95 11.22
N MET A 65 10.85 19.55 9.95
CA MET A 65 10.81 18.15 9.53
C MET A 65 11.30 17.99 8.08
N ASN A 66 11.66 16.78 7.68
CA ASN A 66 11.93 16.46 6.28
C ASN A 66 10.81 15.63 5.65
N LEU A 67 10.55 15.89 4.37
CA LEU A 67 9.76 15.06 3.49
C LEU A 67 10.68 14.11 2.71
N GLY A 68 10.30 12.84 2.59
CA GLY A 68 11.12 11.79 2.00
C GLY A 68 12.05 11.11 3.00
N TYR A 69 12.92 10.21 2.55
CA TYR A 69 13.80 9.45 3.43
C TYR A 69 15.15 10.13 3.64
N ILE A 70 15.71 9.94 4.82
CA ILE A 70 17.12 10.20 5.14
C ILE A 70 17.83 8.85 5.17
N ASP A 71 18.97 8.75 4.48
CA ASP A 71 19.80 7.55 4.52
C ASP A 71 20.44 7.41 5.91
N PRO A 72 20.07 6.36 6.67
CA PRO A 72 20.48 6.24 8.06
C PRO A 72 22.00 6.03 8.21
N ILE A 73 22.66 5.45 7.20
CA ILE A 73 24.09 5.16 7.23
C ILE A 73 24.91 6.45 7.32
N TYR A 74 24.43 7.55 6.73
CA TYR A 74 25.20 8.80 6.69
C TYR A 74 24.84 9.79 7.79
N TYR A 75 23.57 9.81 8.23
CA TYR A 75 23.05 10.95 8.99
C TYR A 75 22.50 10.59 10.36
N TYR A 76 22.27 9.30 10.66
CA TYR A 76 21.68 8.88 11.93
C TYR A 76 22.44 9.43 13.14
N SER A 77 23.76 9.20 13.21
CA SER A 77 24.58 9.64 14.35
C SER A 77 24.54 11.16 14.56
N SER A 78 24.46 11.96 13.49
CA SER A 78 24.44 13.42 13.62
C SER A 78 23.10 13.92 14.16
N LEU A 79 22.00 13.29 13.75
CA LEU A 79 20.65 13.65 14.15
C LEU A 79 20.32 13.15 15.56
N ASP A 80 20.70 11.91 15.89
CA ASP A 80 20.44 11.26 17.19
C ASP A 80 21.18 11.94 18.37
N ASN A 81 22.27 12.65 18.08
CA ASN A 81 23.02 13.40 19.10
C ASN A 81 22.38 14.76 19.45
N ASP A 82 21.40 15.25 18.69
CA ASP A 82 20.71 16.50 18.96
C ASP A 82 19.43 16.23 19.77
N PRO A 83 19.34 16.70 21.04
CA PRO A 83 18.18 16.41 21.89
C PRO A 83 16.87 17.05 21.38
N ASP A 84 16.95 18.02 20.47
CA ASP A 84 15.79 18.70 19.90
C ASP A 84 15.25 18.01 18.64
N ILE A 85 15.86 16.89 18.22
CA ILE A 85 15.50 16.14 17.01
C ILE A 85 15.14 14.71 17.38
N ASP A 86 13.94 14.29 16.98
CA ASP A 86 13.53 12.89 17.02
C ASP A 86 13.65 12.26 15.62
N ILE A 87 13.93 10.96 15.60
CA ILE A 87 13.98 10.14 14.39
C ILE A 87 12.78 9.19 14.38
N TYR A 88 12.02 9.23 13.29
CA TYR A 88 10.97 8.27 12.98
C TYR A 88 11.50 7.26 11.96
N SER A 89 11.70 6.02 12.40
CA SER A 89 12.10 4.91 11.52
C SER A 89 10.88 4.09 11.12
N TYR A 90 10.82 3.69 9.86
CA TYR A 90 9.72 2.90 9.33
C TYR A 90 10.22 1.93 8.27
N LEU A 91 9.57 0.77 8.20
CA LEU A 91 9.81 -0.18 7.14
C LEU A 91 9.12 0.33 5.86
N ARG A 92 9.83 0.31 4.74
CA ARG A 92 9.33 0.83 3.47
C ARG A 92 8.28 -0.11 2.89
N ASN A 93 7.19 0.43 2.37
CA ASN A 93 6.28 -0.30 1.48
C ASN A 93 6.96 -0.56 0.12
N GLY A 94 7.91 -1.49 0.11
CA GLY A 94 8.78 -1.76 -1.02
C GLY A 94 10.08 -2.44 -0.64
N TYR A 95 10.65 -3.16 -1.59
CA TYR A 95 11.81 -4.04 -1.37
C TYR A 95 12.81 -3.97 -2.53
N GLY A 96 13.99 -4.53 -2.34
CA GLY A 96 14.88 -4.91 -3.43
C GLY A 96 14.63 -6.35 -3.87
N SER A 97 14.74 -6.64 -5.17
CA SER A 97 14.57 -7.98 -5.70
C SER A 97 15.48 -8.29 -6.87
N ILE A 98 15.72 -9.59 -7.11
CA ILE A 98 16.30 -10.12 -8.33
C ILE A 98 15.18 -10.78 -9.13
N THR A 99 14.81 -10.17 -10.25
CA THR A 99 13.83 -10.72 -11.19
C THR A 99 14.51 -11.72 -12.13
N ILE A 100 13.91 -12.91 -12.31
CA ILE A 100 14.51 -14.02 -13.04
C ILE A 100 13.68 -14.32 -14.30
N ASN A 101 14.34 -14.44 -15.45
CA ASN A 101 13.67 -14.73 -16.72
C ASN A 101 13.18 -16.18 -16.80
N CYS A 102 11.92 -16.42 -16.44
CA CYS A 102 11.28 -17.74 -16.41
C CYS A 102 11.06 -18.36 -17.79
N ALA A 103 11.34 -17.65 -18.89
CA ALA A 103 11.27 -18.21 -20.24
C ALA A 103 12.62 -18.71 -20.77
N LYS A 104 13.75 -18.26 -20.19
CA LYS A 104 15.10 -18.60 -20.68
C LYS A 104 15.59 -19.91 -20.04
N TYR A 105 16.15 -20.81 -20.83
CA TYR A 105 16.73 -22.06 -20.31
C TYR A 105 18.13 -21.81 -19.74
N PRO A 106 18.51 -22.34 -18.55
CA PRO A 106 17.76 -23.23 -17.66
C PRO A 106 16.89 -22.53 -16.59
N LEU A 107 16.81 -21.20 -16.59
CA LEU A 107 16.02 -20.39 -15.64
C LEU A 107 14.52 -20.67 -15.68
N ASN A 108 14.00 -21.26 -16.76
CA ASN A 108 12.62 -21.73 -16.87
C ASN A 108 12.30 -22.90 -15.93
N ILE A 109 13.31 -23.62 -15.40
CA ILE A 109 13.13 -24.68 -14.41
C ILE A 109 13.00 -24.05 -13.02
N SER A 110 11.81 -24.13 -12.41
CA SER A 110 11.57 -23.61 -11.05
C SER A 110 12.53 -24.20 -10.00
N GLY A 111 12.94 -25.46 -10.16
CA GLY A 111 13.94 -26.07 -9.27
C GLY A 111 15.30 -25.36 -9.31
N PHE A 112 15.74 -24.88 -10.48
CA PHE A 112 16.96 -24.07 -10.59
C PHE A 112 16.82 -22.75 -9.83
N ARG A 113 15.69 -22.04 -10.03
CA ARG A 113 15.44 -20.76 -9.35
C ARG A 113 15.35 -20.92 -7.83
N ARG A 114 14.74 -22.00 -7.35
CA ARG A 114 14.72 -22.34 -5.92
C ARG A 114 16.11 -22.68 -5.38
N ALA A 115 16.94 -23.39 -6.15
CA ALA A 115 18.32 -23.65 -5.73
C ALA A 115 19.09 -22.34 -5.53
N PHE A 116 18.95 -21.40 -6.47
CA PHE A 116 19.49 -20.04 -6.35
C PHE A 116 18.94 -19.32 -5.12
N ALA A 117 17.62 -19.34 -4.89
CA ALA A 117 17.00 -18.72 -3.72
C ALA A 117 17.56 -19.26 -2.40
N TYR A 118 17.72 -20.58 -2.26
CA TYR A 118 18.33 -21.18 -1.08
C TYR A 118 19.80 -20.79 -0.90
N ALA A 119 20.56 -20.59 -1.98
CA ALA A 119 21.97 -20.22 -1.88
C ALA A 119 22.20 -18.72 -1.58
N PHE A 120 21.22 -17.87 -1.87
CA PHE A 120 21.33 -16.43 -1.69
C PHE A 120 21.24 -16.05 -0.21
N ASP A 121 22.25 -15.34 0.31
CA ASP A 121 22.31 -14.92 1.72
C ASP A 121 21.69 -13.54 1.91
N LYS A 122 20.46 -13.48 2.41
CA LYS A 122 19.79 -12.19 2.68
C LYS A 122 20.30 -11.53 3.94
N THR A 123 20.81 -12.29 4.91
CA THR A 123 21.45 -11.73 6.11
C THR A 123 22.71 -10.95 5.71
N ALA A 124 23.48 -11.43 4.73
CA ALA A 124 24.60 -10.66 4.17
C ALA A 124 24.16 -9.33 3.50
N VAL A 125 22.95 -9.29 2.96
CA VAL A 125 22.35 -8.03 2.47
C VAL A 125 21.98 -7.13 3.67
N THR A 126 21.41 -7.67 4.74
CA THR A 126 21.13 -6.90 5.96
C THR A 126 22.39 -6.27 6.56
N ASP A 127 23.51 -6.98 6.54
CA ASP A 127 24.81 -6.44 6.96
C ASP A 127 25.29 -5.30 6.04
N LEU A 128 25.05 -5.39 4.73
CA LEU A 128 25.34 -4.31 3.77
C LEU A 128 24.53 -3.04 4.05
N PHE A 129 23.33 -3.17 4.62
CA PHE A 129 22.51 -2.07 5.08
C PHE A 129 22.79 -1.64 6.53
N GLU A 130 23.84 -2.18 7.16
CA GLU A 130 24.20 -1.92 8.57
C GLU A 130 23.03 -2.18 9.54
N GLY A 131 22.18 -3.17 9.23
CA GLY A 131 20.98 -3.50 10.00
C GLY A 131 19.74 -2.67 9.66
N TYR A 132 19.81 -1.74 8.69
CA TYR A 132 18.66 -0.96 8.21
C TYR A 132 17.86 -1.65 7.10
N SER A 133 17.75 -2.97 7.19
CA SER A 133 16.81 -3.77 6.42
C SER A 133 16.45 -5.03 7.19
N ILE A 134 15.44 -5.74 6.70
CA ILE A 134 15.06 -7.06 7.19
C ILE A 134 15.16 -8.08 6.05
N GLU A 135 15.31 -9.36 6.41
CA GLU A 135 15.05 -10.44 5.49
C GLU A 135 13.55 -10.55 5.19
N HIS A 136 13.21 -10.74 3.91
CA HIS A 136 11.83 -10.82 3.44
C HIS A 136 11.75 -11.72 2.20
N ASP A 137 10.71 -12.55 2.07
CA ASP A 137 10.48 -13.43 0.91
C ASP A 137 9.28 -13.01 0.06
N SER A 138 8.25 -12.44 0.68
CA SER A 138 6.99 -12.13 0.03
C SER A 138 7.17 -11.00 -0.96
N LEU A 139 6.49 -11.15 -2.10
CA LEU A 139 6.39 -10.09 -3.10
C LEU A 139 5.43 -8.98 -2.68
N VAL A 140 4.74 -9.14 -1.56
CA VAL A 140 3.99 -8.07 -0.90
C VAL A 140 4.81 -7.63 0.32
N PRO A 141 5.20 -6.34 0.44
CA PRO A 141 6.00 -5.85 1.56
C PRO A 141 5.35 -6.11 2.92
N GLN A 142 6.14 -6.25 3.99
CA GLN A 142 5.63 -6.59 5.33
C GLN A 142 4.62 -5.57 5.87
N VAL A 143 4.78 -4.29 5.53
CA VAL A 143 3.85 -3.23 5.97
C VAL A 143 2.50 -3.24 5.26
N ASN A 144 2.36 -3.96 4.14
CA ASN A 144 1.10 -4.07 3.42
C ASN A 144 0.19 -5.11 4.08
N THR A 145 -1.09 -4.79 4.23
CA THR A 145 -2.02 -5.62 5.03
C THR A 145 -2.32 -7.00 4.41
N TRP A 146 -1.98 -7.18 3.13
CA TRP A 146 -2.12 -8.43 2.38
C TRP A 146 -0.86 -9.30 2.38
N CYS A 147 0.19 -8.90 3.13
CA CYS A 147 1.44 -9.63 3.16
C CYS A 147 1.28 -11.06 3.69
N ALA A 148 1.73 -12.04 2.91
CA ALA A 148 1.72 -13.46 3.26
C ALA A 148 3.01 -13.96 3.93
N GLU A 149 3.95 -13.08 4.30
CA GLU A 149 5.27 -13.49 4.80
C GLU A 149 5.18 -14.50 5.95
N ASN A 150 4.35 -14.22 6.95
CA ASN A 150 4.17 -15.09 8.12
C ASN A 150 3.41 -16.40 7.83
N GLU A 151 2.83 -16.54 6.63
CA GLU A 151 2.05 -17.70 6.22
C GLU A 151 2.88 -18.68 5.36
N PHE A 152 4.13 -18.35 5.05
CA PHE A 152 5.03 -19.24 4.33
C PHE A 152 5.55 -20.37 5.23
N ALA A 153 5.57 -21.59 4.70
CA ALA A 153 6.01 -22.76 5.45
C ALA A 153 7.54 -22.85 5.62
N TRP A 154 8.31 -22.08 4.85
CA TRP A 154 9.77 -21.95 4.93
C TRP A 154 10.20 -20.61 4.35
N HIS A 155 11.43 -20.21 4.65
CA HIS A 155 12.03 -18.96 4.16
C HIS A 155 13.42 -19.19 3.54
N TYR A 156 13.82 -18.30 2.62
CA TYR A 156 15.12 -18.29 1.93
C TYR A 156 16.10 -17.28 2.56
N TYR A 157 16.03 -17.03 3.87
CA TYR A 157 16.77 -15.92 4.51
C TYR A 157 18.29 -16.13 4.55
N THR A 158 18.73 -17.34 4.86
CA THR A 158 20.15 -17.65 5.07
C THR A 158 20.69 -18.54 3.97
N ASN A 159 22.01 -18.48 3.76
CA ASN A 159 22.70 -19.35 2.81
C ASN A 159 22.52 -20.84 3.17
N GLN A 160 21.79 -21.53 2.30
CA GLN A 160 21.49 -22.96 2.33
C GLN A 160 21.92 -23.60 1.00
N SER A 161 23.09 -23.23 0.50
CA SER A 161 23.69 -23.74 -0.75
C SER A 161 23.77 -25.28 -0.83
N ASP A 162 23.89 -25.98 0.30
CA ASP A 162 23.80 -27.45 0.34
C ASP A 162 22.44 -27.97 -0.18
N LEU A 163 21.34 -27.34 0.23
CA LEU A 163 20.00 -27.69 -0.27
C LEU A 163 19.87 -27.34 -1.75
N GLY A 164 20.40 -26.18 -2.16
CA GLY A 164 20.41 -25.79 -3.56
C GLY A 164 21.18 -26.79 -4.44
N ASN A 165 22.36 -27.25 -3.99
CA ASN A 165 23.14 -28.27 -4.68
C ASN A 165 22.37 -29.60 -4.78
N GLN A 166 21.71 -30.05 -3.70
CA GLN A 166 20.87 -31.25 -3.72
C GLN A 166 19.72 -31.14 -4.73
N ILE A 167 19.08 -29.97 -4.82
CA ILE A 167 18.02 -29.72 -5.81
C ILE A 167 18.60 -29.84 -7.23
N LEU A 168 19.73 -29.18 -7.52
CA LEU A 168 20.35 -29.23 -8.84
C LEU A 168 20.83 -30.64 -9.21
N ASP A 169 21.38 -31.39 -8.27
CA ASP A 169 21.76 -32.80 -8.45
C ASP A 169 20.54 -33.66 -8.81
N SER A 170 19.41 -33.48 -8.10
CA SER A 170 18.17 -34.20 -8.37
C SER A 170 17.55 -33.90 -9.74
N LEU A 171 17.90 -32.74 -10.31
CA LEU A 171 17.46 -32.29 -11.63
C LEU A 171 18.44 -32.66 -12.76
N ASN A 172 19.53 -33.38 -12.44
CA ASN A 172 20.59 -33.80 -13.37
C ASN A 172 21.46 -32.66 -13.92
N PHE A 173 21.63 -31.55 -13.19
CA PHE A 173 22.67 -30.59 -13.52
C PHE A 173 24.03 -31.15 -13.07
N THR A 174 24.81 -31.76 -13.95
CA THR A 174 26.07 -32.41 -13.56
C THR A 174 27.25 -31.46 -13.59
N ILE A 175 28.15 -31.53 -12.62
CA ILE A 175 29.40 -30.76 -12.63
C ILE A 175 30.36 -31.32 -13.70
N ASP A 176 30.80 -30.47 -14.62
CA ASP A 176 31.87 -30.79 -15.55
C ASP A 176 33.22 -30.77 -14.80
N PRO A 177 33.98 -31.88 -14.78
CA PRO A 177 35.25 -31.94 -14.08
C PRO A 177 36.34 -31.05 -14.71
N GLY A 178 36.17 -30.62 -15.96
CA GLY A 178 37.12 -29.73 -16.64
C GLY A 178 37.03 -28.28 -16.18
N THR A 179 35.81 -27.76 -16.09
CA THR A 179 35.54 -26.35 -15.71
C THR A 179 35.22 -26.17 -14.22
N GLY A 180 34.70 -27.21 -13.55
CA GLY A 180 34.17 -27.11 -12.19
C GLY A 180 32.76 -26.54 -12.12
N TYR A 181 32.14 -26.23 -13.26
CA TYR A 181 30.79 -25.69 -13.37
C TYR A 181 29.78 -26.75 -13.85
N ARG A 182 28.51 -26.57 -13.49
CA ARG A 182 27.43 -27.46 -13.90
C ARG A 182 27.10 -27.27 -15.37
N LEU A 183 26.79 -28.39 -16.01
CA LEU A 183 26.13 -28.47 -17.30
C LEU A 183 24.61 -28.53 -17.08
N THR A 184 23.85 -28.13 -18.09
CA THR A 184 22.42 -28.36 -18.11
C THR A 184 22.10 -29.86 -18.09
N PRO A 185 20.87 -30.28 -17.76
CA PRO A 185 20.41 -31.66 -17.89
C PRO A 185 20.71 -32.33 -19.24
N GLU A 186 20.81 -31.57 -20.33
CA GLU A 186 21.15 -32.04 -21.68
C GLU A 186 22.67 -32.07 -21.95
N GLY A 187 23.49 -31.69 -20.97
CA GLY A 187 24.95 -31.68 -21.05
C GLY A 187 25.55 -30.44 -21.73
N SER A 188 24.80 -29.35 -21.87
CA SER A 188 25.32 -28.10 -22.45
C SER A 188 25.91 -27.19 -21.37
N ALA A 189 27.01 -26.51 -21.68
CA ALA A 189 27.53 -25.44 -20.82
C ALA A 189 26.62 -24.21 -20.88
N PHE A 190 26.58 -23.44 -19.80
CA PHE A 190 25.81 -22.20 -19.70
C PHE A 190 26.44 -21.26 -18.66
N ASP A 191 26.19 -19.97 -18.82
CA ASP A 191 26.52 -18.91 -17.87
C ASP A 191 25.27 -18.09 -17.53
N ILE A 192 25.27 -17.49 -16.35
CA ILE A 192 24.18 -16.61 -15.87
C ILE A 192 24.73 -15.22 -15.58
N SER A 193 24.14 -14.18 -16.17
CA SER A 193 24.40 -12.79 -15.75
C SER A 193 23.35 -12.27 -14.76
N ILE A 194 23.80 -11.49 -13.78
CA ILE A 194 22.93 -10.67 -12.94
C ILE A 194 23.16 -9.21 -13.32
N ASP A 195 22.19 -8.64 -14.02
CA ASP A 195 22.24 -7.27 -14.50
C ASP A 195 21.87 -6.29 -13.37
N TYR A 196 22.57 -5.15 -13.28
CA TYR A 196 22.25 -4.07 -12.34
C TYR A 196 22.55 -2.69 -12.93
N HIS A 197 21.87 -1.66 -12.43
CA HIS A 197 22.10 -0.29 -12.88
C HIS A 197 23.37 0.32 -12.29
N TRP A 198 24.19 0.96 -13.11
CA TRP A 198 25.40 1.66 -12.67
C TRP A 198 25.13 2.74 -11.59
N GLY A 199 23.97 3.39 -11.63
CA GLY A 199 23.57 4.41 -10.65
C GLY A 199 23.03 3.85 -9.32
N SER A 200 22.91 2.53 -9.18
CA SER A 200 22.41 1.91 -7.95
C SER A 200 23.55 1.68 -6.95
N ARG A 201 23.53 2.40 -5.83
CA ARG A 201 24.49 2.21 -4.71
C ARG A 201 24.61 0.75 -4.29
N PHE A 202 23.47 0.07 -4.16
CA PHE A 202 23.41 -1.31 -3.67
C PHE A 202 23.35 -2.35 -4.80
N GLY A 203 23.10 -1.94 -6.04
CA GLY A 203 22.91 -2.87 -7.16
C GLY A 203 24.13 -3.75 -7.44
N GLY A 204 25.32 -3.15 -7.53
CA GLY A 204 26.58 -3.89 -7.75
C GLY A 204 26.88 -4.88 -6.61
N PRO A 205 26.93 -4.43 -5.34
CA PRO A 205 27.11 -5.33 -4.20
C PRO A 205 26.09 -6.47 -4.11
N ILE A 206 24.81 -6.21 -4.35
CA ILE A 206 23.76 -7.23 -4.31
C ILE A 206 23.89 -8.22 -5.48
N ALA A 207 24.18 -7.73 -6.69
CA ALA A 207 24.43 -8.60 -7.83
C ALA A 207 25.64 -9.51 -7.56
N GLN A 208 26.68 -9.00 -6.90
CA GLN A 208 27.83 -9.79 -6.50
C GLN A 208 27.49 -10.88 -5.47
N LEU A 209 26.66 -10.57 -4.46
CA LEU A 209 26.12 -11.61 -3.55
C LEU A 209 25.33 -12.69 -4.30
N GLY A 210 24.58 -12.30 -5.34
CA GLY A 210 23.91 -13.25 -6.23
C GLY A 210 24.88 -14.12 -7.04
N VAL A 211 25.99 -13.56 -7.51
CA VAL A 211 27.05 -14.31 -8.19
C VAL A 211 27.70 -15.31 -7.23
N GLU A 212 28.00 -14.89 -6.00
CA GLU A 212 28.54 -15.78 -4.97
C GLU A 212 27.59 -16.95 -4.65
N ALA A 213 26.29 -16.67 -4.57
CA ALA A 213 25.27 -17.70 -4.42
C ALA A 213 25.28 -18.69 -5.60
N LEU A 214 25.31 -18.20 -6.85
CA LEU A 214 25.39 -19.04 -8.05
C LEU A 214 26.70 -19.85 -8.11
N GLN A 215 27.83 -19.27 -7.75
CA GLN A 215 29.13 -19.95 -7.72
C GLN A 215 29.17 -21.03 -6.64
N SER A 216 28.53 -20.83 -5.49
CA SER A 216 28.38 -21.87 -4.45
C SER A 216 27.58 -23.10 -4.93
N LEU A 217 26.77 -22.91 -5.97
CA LEU A 217 26.02 -23.94 -6.68
C LEU A 217 26.76 -24.50 -7.88
N HIS A 218 28.04 -24.15 -8.07
CA HIS A 218 28.85 -24.49 -9.24
C HIS A 218 28.27 -23.95 -10.56
N ILE A 219 27.70 -22.74 -10.57
CA ILE A 219 27.20 -22.09 -11.79
C ILE A 219 28.18 -21.00 -12.25
N ASP A 220 28.58 -21.04 -13.53
CA ASP A 220 29.36 -19.96 -14.14
C ASP A 220 28.51 -18.69 -14.19
N SER A 221 28.99 -17.61 -13.60
CA SER A 221 28.17 -16.42 -13.40
C SER A 221 28.99 -15.14 -13.24
N ARG A 222 28.36 -14.02 -13.59
CA ARG A 222 28.94 -12.68 -13.47
C ARG A 222 27.89 -11.62 -13.15
N ALA A 223 28.31 -10.58 -12.43
CA ALA A 223 27.57 -9.35 -12.32
C ALA A 223 27.83 -8.51 -13.58
N HIS A 224 26.80 -7.88 -14.12
CA HIS A 224 26.90 -7.14 -15.36
C HIS A 224 26.25 -5.77 -15.21
N GLU A 225 27.07 -4.73 -15.23
CA GLU A 225 26.61 -3.35 -15.14
C GLU A 225 25.96 -2.93 -16.46
N VAL A 226 24.77 -2.34 -16.37
CA VAL A 226 24.00 -1.87 -17.52
C VAL A 226 23.42 -0.47 -17.27
N ASP A 227 23.16 0.25 -18.35
CA ASP A 227 22.39 1.50 -18.32
C ASP A 227 20.92 1.18 -18.61
N PHE A 228 19.99 1.62 -17.77
CA PHE A 228 18.58 1.25 -17.87
C PHE A 228 17.79 2.05 -18.92
N SER A 229 18.42 2.82 -19.82
CA SER A 229 17.71 3.39 -20.98
C SER A 229 17.05 2.33 -21.88
N TRP A 230 17.46 1.06 -21.79
CA TRP A 230 16.76 -0.07 -22.44
C TRP A 230 15.49 -0.50 -21.69
N ILE A 231 15.27 -0.02 -20.47
CA ILE A 231 14.05 -0.29 -19.70
C ILE A 231 12.83 0.35 -20.36
N ASP A 232 12.99 1.54 -20.92
CA ASP A 232 11.93 2.16 -21.71
C ASP A 232 11.68 1.41 -23.04
N ALA A 233 12.67 0.65 -23.53
CA ALA A 233 12.65 -0.13 -24.77
C ALA A 233 12.25 -1.62 -24.57
N TRP A 234 11.55 -1.95 -23.46
CA TRP A 234 11.25 -3.33 -23.02
C TRP A 234 10.75 -4.32 -24.05
N GLY A 235 10.21 -3.92 -25.20
CA GLY A 235 9.88 -4.86 -26.27
C GLY A 235 11.06 -5.72 -26.74
N SER A 236 12.28 -5.18 -26.72
CA SER A 236 13.47 -5.82 -27.30
C SER A 236 14.25 -6.70 -26.32
N TYR A 237 14.23 -6.38 -25.02
CA TYR A 237 15.13 -6.97 -24.00
C TYR A 237 14.51 -8.14 -23.20
N ARG A 238 13.21 -8.44 -23.39
CA ARG A 238 12.46 -9.50 -22.68
C ARG A 238 13.08 -10.89 -22.78
N TYR A 239 13.91 -11.13 -23.79
CA TYR A 239 14.53 -12.42 -24.07
C TYR A 239 16.05 -12.43 -23.89
N SER A 240 16.70 -11.28 -23.63
CA SER A 240 18.16 -11.22 -23.58
C SER A 240 18.73 -11.41 -22.17
N TYR A 241 18.08 -10.87 -21.15
CA TYR A 241 18.59 -10.94 -19.78
C TYR A 241 18.33 -12.31 -19.13
N ASP A 242 19.21 -12.69 -18.20
CA ASP A 242 19.07 -13.86 -17.33
C ASP A 242 18.37 -13.49 -16.02
N MET A 243 19.04 -12.66 -15.22
CA MET A 243 18.55 -12.10 -13.97
C MET A 243 18.83 -10.61 -13.92
N VAL A 244 18.00 -9.85 -13.22
CA VAL A 244 18.19 -8.40 -13.08
C VAL A 244 17.72 -7.91 -11.71
N PHE A 245 18.52 -7.04 -11.10
CA PHE A 245 18.20 -6.42 -9.81
C PHE A 245 17.38 -5.14 -9.96
N PHE A 246 16.30 -5.03 -9.18
CA PHE A 246 15.42 -3.85 -9.11
C PHE A 246 14.97 -3.53 -7.68
N GLY A 247 14.73 -2.24 -7.42
CA GLY A 247 13.93 -1.79 -6.28
C GLY A 247 12.46 -1.62 -6.69
N HIS A 248 11.53 -2.02 -5.82
CA HIS A 248 10.08 -1.87 -6.00
C HIS A 248 9.51 -1.00 -4.89
N SER A 249 8.75 0.04 -5.20
CA SER A 249 8.01 0.86 -4.24
C SER A 249 6.53 0.79 -4.56
N PHE A 250 5.70 0.66 -3.53
CA PHE A 250 4.24 0.67 -3.63
C PHE A 250 3.71 1.89 -2.87
N TYR A 251 2.69 2.54 -3.43
CA TYR A 251 2.16 3.83 -2.94
C TYR A 251 0.73 3.74 -2.40
N ASP A 252 0.24 2.51 -2.21
CA ASP A 252 -1.04 2.17 -1.62
C ASP A 252 -0.96 0.73 -1.07
N ASP A 253 -2.09 0.27 -0.53
CA ASP A 253 -2.26 -1.09 -0.02
C ASP A 253 -2.87 -2.04 -1.07
N ASP A 254 -2.97 -1.60 -2.33
CA ASP A 254 -3.58 -2.33 -3.42
C ASP A 254 -2.67 -3.48 -3.89
N ILE A 255 -3.25 -4.65 -4.10
CA ILE A 255 -2.55 -5.85 -4.59
C ILE A 255 -3.11 -6.38 -5.91
N GLU A 256 -3.99 -5.63 -6.59
CA GLU A 256 -4.48 -5.97 -7.93
C GLU A 256 -3.33 -6.09 -8.95
N TRP A 257 -2.17 -5.48 -8.68
CA TRP A 257 -0.97 -5.66 -9.51
C TRP A 257 -0.49 -7.13 -9.55
N LEU A 258 -0.78 -7.95 -8.54
CA LEU A 258 -0.52 -9.40 -8.58
C LEU A 258 -1.22 -10.05 -9.79
N MET A 259 -2.35 -9.50 -10.24
CA MET A 259 -3.13 -10.01 -11.37
C MET A 259 -2.46 -9.84 -12.71
N ASP A 260 -1.53 -8.90 -12.84
CA ASP A 260 -0.99 -8.45 -14.12
C ASP A 260 0.53 -8.65 -14.18
N GLU A 261 1.25 -8.50 -13.06
CA GLU A 261 2.71 -8.64 -13.00
C GLU A 261 3.21 -10.08 -13.21
N PHE A 262 2.34 -11.09 -13.08
CA PHE A 262 2.72 -12.50 -13.18
C PHE A 262 1.77 -13.32 -14.07
N TRP A 263 0.81 -12.66 -14.73
CA TRP A 263 -0.19 -13.34 -15.53
C TRP A 263 0.40 -13.91 -16.82
N GLY A 264 0.12 -15.18 -17.08
CA GLY A 264 0.67 -15.90 -18.23
C GLY A 264 0.33 -15.26 -19.59
N GLU A 265 -0.81 -14.61 -19.74
CA GLU A 265 -1.17 -13.92 -21.00
C GLU A 265 -0.50 -12.54 -21.13
N SER A 266 -0.01 -11.96 -20.04
CA SER A 266 0.78 -10.72 -20.07
C SER A 266 2.22 -10.94 -20.53
N VAL A 267 2.67 -12.18 -20.69
CA VAL A 267 3.97 -12.48 -21.29
C VAL A 267 4.02 -11.93 -22.72
N GLY A 268 5.01 -11.09 -22.99
CA GLY A 268 5.14 -10.45 -24.30
C GLY A 268 4.35 -9.14 -24.45
N VAL A 269 3.57 -8.70 -23.46
CA VAL A 269 2.89 -7.38 -23.42
C VAL A 269 3.80 -6.31 -22.81
N ARG A 270 4.00 -5.16 -23.48
CA ARG A 270 4.95 -4.10 -23.05
C ARG A 270 4.67 -3.67 -21.61
N GLY A 271 5.71 -3.55 -20.77
CA GLY A 271 5.58 -3.13 -19.36
C GLY A 271 5.07 -4.21 -18.39
N LYS A 272 4.52 -5.33 -18.87
CA LYS A 272 3.93 -6.38 -18.02
C LYS A 272 4.78 -7.65 -17.96
N ASN A 273 4.55 -8.45 -16.91
CA ASN A 273 5.16 -9.76 -16.64
C ASN A 273 6.65 -9.82 -17.00
N GLN A 274 7.43 -9.01 -16.29
CA GLN A 274 8.87 -8.86 -16.53
C GLN A 274 9.61 -10.19 -16.50
N CYS A 275 9.26 -11.05 -15.54
CA CYS A 275 9.86 -12.37 -15.35
C CYS A 275 9.45 -13.41 -16.40
N ASN A 276 8.53 -13.10 -17.33
CA ASN A 276 7.94 -14.05 -18.28
C ASN A 276 7.35 -15.31 -17.58
N PHE A 277 6.80 -15.14 -16.39
CA PHE A 277 6.25 -16.24 -15.61
C PHE A 277 4.95 -16.76 -16.23
N ARG A 278 4.77 -18.08 -16.20
CA ARG A 278 3.55 -18.77 -16.65
C ARG A 278 3.23 -19.86 -15.64
N ASN A 279 2.03 -19.81 -15.06
CA ASN A 279 1.57 -20.85 -14.15
C ASN A 279 0.05 -20.89 -14.15
N THR A 280 -0.53 -21.96 -14.69
CA THR A 280 -1.99 -22.10 -14.81
C THR A 280 -2.70 -22.10 -13.45
N THR A 281 -2.06 -22.57 -12.38
CA THR A 281 -2.67 -22.52 -11.04
C THR A 281 -2.76 -21.09 -10.52
N TYR A 282 -1.70 -20.30 -10.75
CA TYR A 282 -1.69 -18.87 -10.47
C TYR A 282 -2.74 -18.12 -11.31
N ASP A 283 -2.74 -18.36 -12.62
CA ASP A 283 -3.64 -17.70 -13.56
C ASP A 283 -5.13 -17.97 -13.23
N ASN A 284 -5.46 -19.15 -12.72
CA ASN A 284 -6.82 -19.51 -12.31
C ASN A 284 -7.30 -18.81 -11.03
N LEU A 285 -6.40 -18.22 -10.23
CA LEU A 285 -6.76 -17.47 -9.01
C LEU A 285 -7.12 -16.00 -9.33
N ARG A 286 -6.81 -15.54 -10.55
CA ARG A 286 -6.96 -14.14 -10.96
C ARG A 286 -8.41 -13.65 -10.81
N ASP A 287 -9.36 -14.41 -11.34
CA ASP A 287 -10.78 -14.04 -11.28
C ASP A 287 -11.30 -13.99 -9.85
N ARG A 288 -10.78 -14.85 -8.95
CA ARG A 288 -11.15 -14.81 -7.53
C ARG A 288 -10.63 -13.54 -6.86
N LEU A 289 -9.41 -13.10 -7.12
CA LEU A 289 -8.93 -11.84 -6.55
C LEU A 289 -9.72 -10.65 -7.10
N LEU A 290 -9.98 -10.60 -8.42
CA LEU A 290 -10.62 -9.45 -9.06
C LEU A 290 -12.11 -9.32 -8.77
N TYR A 291 -12.85 -10.44 -8.78
CA TYR A 291 -14.31 -10.43 -8.85
C TYR A 291 -15.01 -11.00 -7.62
N SER A 292 -14.27 -11.42 -6.58
CA SER A 292 -14.92 -11.81 -5.33
C SER A 292 -15.45 -10.57 -4.59
N ALA A 293 -16.61 -10.69 -3.95
CA ALA A 293 -17.29 -9.57 -3.31
C ALA A 293 -16.83 -9.29 -1.86
N THR A 294 -16.18 -10.28 -1.24
CA THR A 294 -15.79 -10.26 0.19
C THR A 294 -14.29 -10.18 0.37
N TYR A 295 -13.86 -9.62 1.51
CA TYR A 295 -12.43 -9.54 1.87
C TYR A 295 -11.82 -10.93 1.99
N GLU A 296 -12.52 -11.87 2.63
CA GLU A 296 -12.03 -13.22 2.91
C GLU A 296 -11.70 -13.99 1.62
N GLU A 297 -12.58 -13.95 0.62
CA GLU A 297 -12.37 -14.63 -0.66
C GLU A 297 -11.18 -14.05 -1.44
N VAL A 298 -11.02 -12.72 -1.40
CA VAL A 298 -9.88 -12.02 -2.00
C VAL A 298 -8.59 -12.35 -1.25
N TYR A 299 -8.63 -12.38 0.09
CA TYR A 299 -7.47 -12.67 0.92
C TYR A 299 -6.97 -14.10 0.69
N GLU A 300 -7.86 -15.09 0.64
CA GLU A 300 -7.50 -16.47 0.31
C GLU A 300 -6.86 -16.57 -1.08
N ALA A 301 -7.40 -15.87 -2.07
CA ALA A 301 -6.81 -15.85 -3.41
C ALA A 301 -5.41 -15.21 -3.40
N ALA A 302 -5.26 -14.04 -2.77
CA ALA A 302 -3.99 -13.33 -2.63
C ALA A 302 -2.92 -14.17 -1.92
N LEU A 303 -3.30 -14.85 -0.85
CA LEU A 303 -2.42 -15.71 -0.07
C LEU A 303 -1.90 -16.89 -0.91
N GLU A 304 -2.78 -17.60 -1.60
CA GLU A 304 -2.39 -18.74 -2.43
C GLU A 304 -1.55 -18.30 -3.63
N MET A 305 -1.84 -17.13 -4.20
CA MET A 305 -1.00 -16.53 -5.24
C MET A 305 0.42 -16.24 -4.74
N GLN A 306 0.57 -15.59 -3.58
CA GLN A 306 1.88 -15.33 -2.98
C GLN A 306 2.64 -16.63 -2.69
N LYS A 307 1.98 -17.67 -2.17
CA LYS A 307 2.60 -18.99 -1.97
C LYS A 307 3.09 -19.63 -3.27
N ILE A 308 2.33 -19.52 -4.36
CA ILE A 308 2.76 -20.03 -5.67
C ILE A 308 4.01 -19.27 -6.14
N LEU A 309 4.06 -17.95 -5.98
CA LEU A 309 5.22 -17.15 -6.36
C LEU A 309 6.44 -17.49 -5.48
N HIS A 310 6.27 -17.60 -4.16
CA HIS A 310 7.32 -18.01 -3.22
C HIS A 310 7.93 -19.37 -3.58
N TYR A 311 7.09 -20.35 -3.92
CA TYR A 311 7.57 -21.66 -4.37
C TYR A 311 8.26 -21.59 -5.73
N ASN A 312 7.73 -20.82 -6.69
CA ASN A 312 8.25 -20.81 -8.05
C ASN A 312 9.45 -19.87 -8.24
N VAL A 313 9.66 -18.91 -7.35
CA VAL A 313 10.72 -17.90 -7.39
C VAL A 313 10.85 -17.24 -8.78
N PRO A 314 9.80 -16.64 -9.36
CA PRO A 314 9.96 -15.82 -10.57
C PRO A 314 10.73 -14.52 -10.28
N ARG A 315 10.70 -14.08 -9.04
CA ARG A 315 11.41 -12.93 -8.50
C ARG A 315 11.79 -13.28 -7.06
N LEU A 316 13.06 -13.10 -6.71
CA LEU A 316 13.58 -13.31 -5.36
C LEU A 316 13.67 -11.94 -4.68
N VAL A 317 12.85 -11.70 -3.66
CA VAL A 317 13.05 -10.54 -2.78
C VAL A 317 14.36 -10.74 -2.01
N VAL A 318 15.20 -9.70 -1.94
CA VAL A 318 16.54 -9.81 -1.32
C VAL A 318 16.70 -8.95 -0.07
N TYR A 319 15.84 -7.95 0.13
CA TYR A 319 15.73 -7.17 1.37
C TYR A 319 14.43 -6.35 1.36
N GLU A 320 13.89 -6.04 2.54
CA GLU A 320 12.97 -4.91 2.74
C GLU A 320 13.68 -3.87 3.61
N ASN A 321 13.87 -2.66 3.10
CA ASN A 321 14.74 -1.68 3.75
C ASN A 321 13.97 -0.73 4.66
N ILE A 322 14.65 -0.31 5.73
CA ILE A 322 14.14 0.67 6.70
C ILE A 322 14.53 2.06 6.23
N TYR A 323 13.56 2.96 6.19
CA TYR A 323 13.78 4.38 5.96
C TYR A 323 13.58 5.17 7.24
N MET A 324 14.11 6.40 7.24
CA MET A 324 13.98 7.31 8.36
C MET A 324 13.57 8.70 7.92
N GLN A 325 12.82 9.34 8.80
CA GLN A 325 12.56 10.77 8.78
C GLN A 325 12.98 11.36 10.11
N ALA A 326 13.35 12.63 10.10
CA ALA A 326 13.71 13.38 11.27
C ALA A 326 12.82 14.61 11.39
N TYR A 327 12.48 14.94 12.62
CA TYR A 327 11.64 16.08 12.95
C TYR A 327 12.06 16.68 14.28
N ARG A 328 11.84 17.97 14.44
CA ARG A 328 12.14 18.69 15.65
C ARG A 328 11.04 18.48 16.69
N ASN A 329 11.45 18.22 17.93
CA ASN A 329 10.55 17.97 19.06
C ASN A 329 10.45 19.19 20.02
N ASP A 330 11.19 20.27 19.75
CA ASP A 330 11.33 21.46 20.62
C ASP A 330 10.34 22.60 20.30
N ARG A 331 9.56 22.49 19.22
CA ARG A 331 8.65 23.55 18.74
C ARG A 331 7.20 23.12 18.64
N PHE A 332 6.99 21.90 18.15
CA PHE A 332 5.69 21.36 17.84
C PHE A 332 5.53 19.96 18.42
N THR A 333 4.29 19.61 18.73
CA THR A 333 3.86 18.27 19.13
C THR A 333 2.59 17.90 18.35
N GLY A 334 2.08 16.69 18.55
CA GLY A 334 0.94 16.17 17.79
C GLY A 334 1.32 15.59 16.43
N HIS A 335 2.55 15.12 16.27
CA HIS A 335 2.96 14.32 15.12
C HIS A 335 2.19 12.99 15.10
N VAL A 336 1.55 12.68 13.98
CA VAL A 336 0.76 11.47 13.77
C VAL A 336 1.27 10.81 12.49
N PRO A 337 2.21 9.86 12.62
CA PRO A 337 2.77 9.19 11.45
C PRO A 337 1.74 8.27 10.78
N ASP A 338 1.87 8.08 9.47
CA ASP A 338 1.07 7.12 8.70
C ASP A 338 1.93 6.23 7.80
N LEU A 339 1.43 5.05 7.44
CA LEU A 339 2.20 4.07 6.66
C LEU A 339 2.56 4.54 5.23
N LEU A 340 1.94 5.59 4.70
CA LEU A 340 2.16 6.05 3.33
C LEU A 340 3.16 7.22 3.25
N ARG A 341 2.95 8.26 4.06
CA ARG A 341 3.70 9.53 4.07
C ARG A 341 4.41 9.81 5.39
N GLN A 342 4.28 8.90 6.35
CA GLN A 342 5.13 8.79 7.53
C GLN A 342 5.00 10.04 8.42
N ILE A 343 6.07 10.52 9.05
CA ILE A 343 5.95 11.61 10.03
C ILE A 343 5.52 12.93 9.38
N SER A 344 5.85 13.12 8.10
CA SER A 344 5.47 14.30 7.31
C SER A 344 4.09 14.20 6.64
N GLY A 345 3.30 13.16 6.99
CA GLY A 345 2.03 12.87 6.35
C GLY A 345 0.87 13.79 6.74
N PRO A 346 -0.29 13.67 6.05
CA PRO A 346 -1.44 14.56 6.22
C PRO A 346 -1.98 14.59 7.64
N TRP A 347 -1.86 13.48 8.37
CA TRP A 347 -2.36 13.40 9.75
C TRP A 347 -1.49 14.19 10.72
N THR A 348 -0.16 14.19 10.56
CA THR A 348 0.70 15.16 11.26
C THR A 348 0.30 16.58 10.90
N LEU A 349 0.14 16.92 9.62
CA LEU A 349 -0.21 18.28 9.20
C LEU A 349 -1.58 18.71 9.74
N ARG A 350 -2.50 17.77 9.94
CA ARG A 350 -3.79 18.00 10.55
C ARG A 350 -3.73 18.22 12.06
N LYS A 351 -2.80 17.57 12.76
CA LYS A 351 -2.76 17.49 14.24
C LYS A 351 -1.64 18.30 14.89
N ILE A 352 -0.61 18.64 14.16
CA ILE A 352 0.55 19.34 14.68
C ILE A 352 0.16 20.71 15.24
N HIS A 353 0.66 21.02 16.43
CA HIS A 353 0.41 22.27 17.15
C HIS A 353 1.60 22.60 18.07
N LYS A 354 1.64 23.83 18.59
CA LYS A 354 2.73 24.26 19.47
C LYS A 354 2.77 23.41 20.75
N LEU A 355 3.95 23.30 21.36
CA LEU A 355 4.15 22.53 22.59
C LEU A 355 3.21 22.91 23.75
N ASP A 356 2.77 24.18 23.80
CA ASP A 356 1.86 24.67 24.84
C ASP A 356 0.38 24.39 24.56
N GLY A 357 0.06 23.65 23.49
CA GLY A 357 -1.32 23.35 23.09
C GLY A 357 -1.98 24.46 22.29
N THR A 358 -1.34 25.61 22.11
CA THR A 358 -1.98 26.75 21.43
C THR A 358 -1.95 26.61 19.91
N ARG A 359 -2.98 27.16 19.27
CA ARG A 359 -3.04 27.25 17.80
C ARG A 359 -2.01 28.24 17.25
N GLY A 360 -1.66 27.99 16.00
CA GLY A 360 -0.84 28.83 15.15
C GLY A 360 0.61 28.37 15.04
N GLY A 361 1.42 29.21 14.40
CA GLY A 361 2.80 28.87 14.04
C GLY A 361 2.93 28.49 12.57
N ILE A 362 4.17 28.30 12.15
CA ILE A 362 4.55 27.98 10.78
C ILE A 362 5.41 26.72 10.86
N VAL A 363 5.00 25.66 10.19
CA VAL A 363 5.76 24.41 10.09
C VAL A 363 6.59 24.46 8.81
N GLN A 364 7.91 24.31 8.93
CA GLN A 364 8.82 24.27 7.79
C GLN A 364 9.24 22.84 7.47
N ILE A 365 9.01 22.42 6.23
CA ILE A 365 9.24 21.05 5.76
C ILE A 365 10.29 21.09 4.64
N GLY A 366 11.43 20.44 4.83
CA GLY A 366 12.44 20.31 3.77
C GLY A 366 12.07 19.21 2.77
N THR A 367 12.14 19.48 1.47
CA THR A 367 11.90 18.49 0.41
C THR A 367 12.90 18.65 -0.75
N SER A 368 13.13 17.62 -1.56
CA SER A 368 14.09 17.67 -2.67
C SER A 368 13.48 17.78 -4.07
N TYR A 369 12.15 17.76 -4.18
CA TYR A 369 11.45 17.83 -5.46
C TYR A 369 10.63 19.11 -5.57
N TRP A 370 10.63 19.70 -6.75
CA TRP A 370 9.66 20.73 -7.10
C TRP A 370 8.26 20.11 -7.22
N ALA A 371 7.21 20.93 -7.04
CA ALA A 371 5.84 20.49 -7.12
C ALA A 371 5.22 20.77 -8.48
N GLU A 372 4.57 19.76 -9.02
CA GLU A 372 3.50 19.81 -10.02
C GLU A 372 2.14 19.85 -9.32
N SER A 373 1.11 20.32 -10.03
CA SER A 373 -0.21 20.61 -9.47
C SER A 373 -1.34 19.70 -9.98
N ASN A 374 -1.08 18.96 -11.05
CA ASN A 374 -2.05 18.05 -11.64
C ASN A 374 -1.96 16.69 -10.95
N PHE A 375 -2.96 16.37 -10.12
CA PHE A 375 -2.99 15.13 -9.37
C PHE A 375 -3.18 13.86 -10.22
N TRP A 376 -3.54 13.96 -11.50
CA TRP A 376 -3.60 12.80 -12.41
C TRP A 376 -2.27 12.52 -13.12
N VAL A 377 -1.35 13.48 -13.15
CA VAL A 377 -0.07 13.37 -13.86
C VAL A 377 1.08 13.15 -12.90
N THR A 378 1.02 13.79 -11.73
CA THR A 378 2.14 13.82 -10.81
C THR A 378 2.21 12.60 -9.89
N SER A 379 3.42 12.21 -9.53
CA SER A 379 3.69 11.11 -8.59
C SER A 379 4.84 11.40 -7.63
N ASN A 380 5.43 12.61 -7.68
CA ASN A 380 6.56 12.93 -6.81
C ASN A 380 6.09 13.21 -5.36
N PRO A 381 6.94 12.96 -4.34
CA PRO A 381 6.56 13.12 -2.94
C PRO A 381 6.10 14.54 -2.57
N THR A 382 6.72 15.60 -3.10
CA THR A 382 6.35 16.98 -2.80
C THR A 382 4.94 17.28 -3.30
N SER A 383 4.67 17.00 -4.58
CA SER A 383 3.36 17.20 -5.17
C SER A 383 2.28 16.44 -4.43
N THR A 384 2.49 15.15 -4.17
CA THR A 384 1.50 14.30 -3.51
C THR A 384 1.23 14.71 -2.06
N SER A 385 2.19 15.34 -1.37
CA SER A 385 2.03 15.88 -0.01
C SER A 385 1.35 17.25 0.00
N ILE A 386 1.56 18.08 -1.03
CA ILE A 386 0.82 19.33 -1.17
C ILE A 386 -0.62 19.05 -1.59
N LEU A 387 -0.84 18.20 -2.59
CA LEU A 387 -2.15 17.96 -3.18
C LEU A 387 -3.14 17.30 -2.21
N CYS A 388 -2.69 16.44 -1.29
CA CYS A 388 -3.57 15.86 -0.27
C CYS A 388 -4.07 16.88 0.76
N GLU A 389 -3.38 18.02 0.91
CA GLU A 389 -3.82 19.12 1.78
C GLU A 389 -4.78 20.08 1.07
N LEU A 390 -4.89 19.99 -0.26
CA LEU A 390 -5.72 20.88 -1.08
C LEU A 390 -7.04 20.21 -1.50
N TRP A 391 -6.99 18.94 -1.90
CA TRP A 391 -8.12 18.31 -2.59
C TRP A 391 -8.96 17.40 -1.68
N PRO A 392 -10.29 17.56 -1.68
CA PRO A 392 -11.19 16.67 -0.94
C PRO A 392 -11.37 15.32 -1.68
N SER A 393 -11.75 14.29 -0.92
CA SER A 393 -12.13 12.95 -1.42
C SER A 393 -13.32 12.43 -0.61
N LEU A 394 -13.95 11.32 -1.03
CA LEU A 394 -15.00 10.68 -0.22
C LEU A 394 -14.40 10.05 1.04
N TYR A 395 -13.31 9.31 0.88
CA TYR A 395 -12.51 8.68 1.92
C TYR A 395 -11.03 9.02 1.72
N SER A 396 -10.28 8.95 2.80
CA SER A 396 -8.81 8.98 2.82
C SER A 396 -8.28 7.75 3.55
N TYR A 397 -6.98 7.51 3.48
CA TYR A 397 -6.34 6.44 4.25
C TYR A 397 -6.03 6.93 5.67
N ALA A 398 -6.56 6.25 6.69
CA ALA A 398 -6.13 6.43 8.08
C ALA A 398 -4.61 6.17 8.23
N PRO A 399 -4.01 6.51 9.40
CA PRO A 399 -2.62 6.20 9.69
C PRO A 399 -2.18 4.75 9.40
N ASP A 400 -3.10 3.80 9.55
CA ASP A 400 -2.91 2.37 9.35
C ASP A 400 -3.39 1.86 7.96
N LEU A 401 -3.63 2.76 7.01
CA LEU A 401 -4.17 2.49 5.66
C LEU A 401 -5.61 1.96 5.63
N THR A 402 -6.33 1.93 6.75
CA THR A 402 -7.75 1.60 6.72
C THR A 402 -8.56 2.74 6.09
N PRO A 403 -9.70 2.46 5.43
CA PRO A 403 -10.56 3.51 4.90
C PRO A 403 -11.09 4.43 6.01
N TYR A 404 -10.80 5.73 5.91
CA TYR A 404 -11.27 6.75 6.85
C TYR A 404 -12.16 7.77 6.13
N PRO A 405 -13.40 8.02 6.59
CA PRO A 405 -14.30 8.96 5.93
C PRO A 405 -13.71 10.38 5.89
N TYR A 406 -13.69 11.00 4.71
CA TYR A 406 -13.30 12.40 4.53
C TYR A 406 -14.54 13.28 4.36
N ILE A 407 -15.25 13.27 3.22
CA ILE A 407 -16.57 13.94 3.13
C ILE A 407 -17.73 12.96 3.25
N ALA A 408 -17.47 11.64 3.21
CA ALA A 408 -18.50 10.64 3.42
C ALA A 408 -18.96 10.62 4.89
N GLU A 409 -20.27 10.54 5.12
CA GLU A 409 -20.88 10.40 6.45
C GLU A 409 -21.39 8.98 6.65
N LYS A 410 -21.97 8.39 5.60
CA LYS A 410 -22.52 7.04 5.63
C LYS A 410 -22.39 6.38 4.26
N MET A 411 -22.03 5.10 4.24
CA MET A 411 -22.02 4.28 3.04
C MET A 411 -22.89 3.04 3.23
N LEU A 412 -23.65 2.71 2.19
CA LEU A 412 -24.35 1.44 2.02
C LEU A 412 -23.81 0.76 0.76
N LYS A 413 -23.31 -0.47 0.89
CA LYS A 413 -22.96 -1.37 -0.23
C LYS A 413 -24.06 -2.42 -0.35
N GLU A 414 -24.54 -2.64 -1.57
CA GLU A 414 -25.59 -3.61 -1.88
C GLU A 414 -25.25 -4.37 -3.18
N THR A 415 -25.51 -5.67 -3.21
CA THR A 415 -25.63 -6.47 -4.45
C THR A 415 -27.10 -6.83 -4.70
N HIS A 416 -27.40 -7.61 -5.75
CA HIS A 416 -28.76 -8.09 -6.01
C HIS A 416 -29.34 -8.92 -4.85
N SER A 417 -28.51 -9.66 -4.10
CA SER A 417 -28.97 -10.44 -2.96
C SER A 417 -29.45 -9.58 -1.80
N ASP A 418 -28.86 -8.40 -1.62
CA ASP A 418 -29.24 -7.44 -0.59
C ASP A 418 -30.46 -6.61 -1.02
N ASN A 419 -30.49 -6.24 -2.31
CA ASN A 419 -31.51 -5.37 -2.89
C ASN A 419 -31.84 -5.76 -4.34
N PRO A 420 -33.05 -6.30 -4.62
CA PRO A 420 -33.45 -6.71 -5.98
C PRO A 420 -33.50 -5.57 -7.03
N GLN A 421 -33.36 -4.30 -6.61
CA GLN A 421 -33.24 -3.16 -7.53
C GLN A 421 -31.82 -2.95 -8.06
N VAL A 422 -30.81 -3.58 -7.46
CA VAL A 422 -29.48 -3.75 -8.03
C VAL A 422 -29.57 -4.90 -9.02
N ARG A 423 -28.99 -4.79 -10.22
CA ARG A 423 -29.04 -5.88 -11.20
C ARG A 423 -28.20 -7.06 -10.73
N GLU A 424 -28.55 -8.27 -11.17
CA GLU A 424 -27.76 -9.47 -10.87
C GLU A 424 -26.33 -9.31 -11.39
N GLY A 425 -25.33 -9.65 -10.56
CA GLY A 425 -23.91 -9.47 -10.85
C GLY A 425 -23.39 -8.03 -10.74
N HIS A 426 -24.22 -7.07 -10.30
CA HIS A 426 -23.80 -5.68 -10.08
C HIS A 426 -23.54 -5.40 -8.59
N THR A 427 -22.68 -4.41 -8.33
CA THR A 427 -22.50 -3.81 -7.00
C THR A 427 -22.93 -2.35 -7.03
N ARG A 428 -23.77 -1.93 -6.09
CA ARG A 428 -24.16 -0.53 -5.88
C ARG A 428 -23.61 -0.01 -4.56
N PHE A 429 -23.07 1.20 -4.59
CA PHE A 429 -22.74 1.98 -3.40
C PHE A 429 -23.61 3.24 -3.33
N THR A 430 -24.22 3.48 -2.17
CA THR A 430 -24.93 4.73 -1.85
C THR A 430 -24.20 5.42 -0.71
N ILE A 431 -23.76 6.66 -0.96
CA ILE A 431 -22.95 7.45 -0.02
C ILE A 431 -23.69 8.73 0.32
N ASP A 432 -23.96 8.95 1.60
CA ASP A 432 -24.36 10.26 2.12
C ASP A 432 -23.09 11.06 2.47
N ILE A 433 -23.04 12.33 2.08
CA ILE A 433 -21.90 13.23 2.33
C ILE A 433 -22.27 14.35 3.32
N ILE A 434 -21.25 14.90 3.99
CA ILE A 434 -21.40 16.02 4.92
C ILE A 434 -22.02 17.26 4.24
N ARG A 435 -22.71 18.08 5.03
CA ARG A 435 -23.49 19.22 4.51
C ARG A 435 -22.80 20.57 4.59
N ASN A 436 -21.69 20.64 5.31
CA ASN A 436 -20.95 21.86 5.61
C ASN A 436 -19.65 21.98 4.78
N ALA A 437 -19.42 21.12 3.79
CA ALA A 437 -18.29 21.25 2.90
C ALA A 437 -18.52 22.36 1.87
N THR A 438 -17.52 23.23 1.71
CA THR A 438 -17.53 24.36 0.78
C THR A 438 -16.22 24.42 0.01
N TRP A 439 -16.31 24.76 -1.27
CA TRP A 439 -15.16 25.16 -2.06
C TRP A 439 -14.63 26.53 -1.58
N SER A 440 -13.35 26.81 -1.84
CA SER A 440 -12.67 28.05 -1.43
C SER A 440 -13.27 29.33 -2.06
N ASP A 441 -14.06 29.19 -3.12
CA ASP A 441 -14.84 30.29 -3.72
C ASP A 441 -16.24 30.49 -3.08
N GLY A 442 -16.55 29.72 -2.03
CA GLY A 442 -17.79 29.77 -1.28
C GLY A 442 -18.94 28.95 -1.89
N VAL A 443 -18.74 28.28 -3.02
CA VAL A 443 -19.75 27.38 -3.59
C VAL A 443 -19.82 26.11 -2.73
N PRO A 444 -21.03 25.63 -2.34
CA PRO A 444 -21.14 24.38 -1.60
C PRO A 444 -20.58 23.20 -2.39
N LEU A 445 -19.79 22.34 -1.74
CA LEU A 445 -19.36 21.06 -2.30
C LEU A 445 -20.50 20.05 -2.13
N THR A 446 -20.97 19.48 -3.24
CA THR A 446 -22.15 18.61 -3.26
C THR A 446 -21.87 17.26 -3.91
N ALA A 447 -22.82 16.33 -3.78
CA ALA A 447 -22.76 15.04 -4.46
C ALA A 447 -22.76 15.18 -6.00
N GLU A 448 -23.20 16.32 -6.55
CA GLU A 448 -23.08 16.59 -7.98
C GLU A 448 -21.62 16.75 -8.43
N ASP A 449 -20.75 17.31 -7.58
CA ASP A 449 -19.31 17.41 -7.83
C ASP A 449 -18.68 16.01 -7.87
N VAL A 450 -19.07 15.14 -6.93
CA VAL A 450 -18.61 13.74 -6.88
C VAL A 450 -19.05 12.98 -8.13
N ALA A 451 -20.33 13.06 -8.51
CA ALA A 451 -20.84 12.39 -9.70
C ALA A 451 -20.20 12.92 -10.99
N TYR A 452 -19.99 14.23 -11.07
CA TYR A 452 -19.30 14.85 -12.19
C TYR A 452 -17.82 14.41 -12.27
N THR A 453 -17.14 14.31 -11.14
CA THR A 453 -15.75 13.81 -11.06
C THR A 453 -15.63 12.43 -11.70
N MET A 454 -16.49 11.47 -11.32
CA MET A 454 -16.45 10.12 -11.89
C MET A 454 -16.73 10.13 -13.40
N THR A 455 -17.70 10.94 -13.82
CA THR A 455 -18.01 11.12 -15.26
C THR A 455 -16.80 11.68 -16.01
N TYR A 456 -16.16 12.72 -15.47
CA TYR A 456 -15.00 13.35 -16.10
C TYR A 456 -13.83 12.38 -16.23
N ILE A 457 -13.54 11.59 -15.20
CA ILE A 457 -12.48 10.57 -15.25
C ILE A 457 -12.75 9.56 -16.36
N ILE A 458 -13.97 9.01 -16.42
CA ILE A 458 -14.35 8.01 -17.45
C ILE A 458 -14.22 8.59 -18.87
N GLU A 459 -14.78 9.77 -19.10
CA GLU A 459 -14.77 10.41 -20.42
C GLU A 459 -13.36 10.83 -20.85
N SER A 460 -12.54 11.32 -19.91
CA SER A 460 -11.13 11.65 -20.17
C SER A 460 -10.24 10.40 -20.37
N GLY A 461 -10.72 9.22 -19.99
CA GLY A 461 -10.06 7.93 -20.29
C GLY A 461 -9.85 7.70 -21.79
N ALA A 462 -10.77 8.18 -22.65
CA ALA A 462 -10.59 8.13 -24.11
C ALA A 462 -9.38 8.95 -24.60
N TYR A 463 -8.89 9.88 -23.78
CA TYR A 463 -7.73 10.73 -24.00
C TYR A 463 -6.53 10.34 -23.12
N GLY A 464 -6.56 9.15 -22.51
CA GLY A 464 -5.44 8.56 -21.78
C GLY A 464 -5.35 8.94 -20.30
N ASN A 465 -6.42 9.45 -19.68
CA ASN A 465 -6.43 9.66 -18.23
C ASN A 465 -6.30 8.30 -17.50
N PRO A 466 -5.21 8.05 -16.76
CA PRO A 466 -4.98 6.75 -16.11
C PRO A 466 -5.99 6.45 -15.00
N ALA A 467 -6.64 7.46 -14.41
CA ALA A 467 -7.66 7.24 -13.39
C ALA A 467 -8.90 6.49 -13.94
N ALA A 468 -9.09 6.46 -15.26
CA ALA A 468 -10.18 5.74 -15.89
C ALA A 468 -10.00 4.21 -15.84
N ASP A 469 -8.77 3.70 -15.72
CA ASP A 469 -8.46 2.27 -15.81
C ASP A 469 -9.21 1.45 -14.74
N LYS A 470 -9.34 2.02 -13.53
CA LYS A 470 -10.03 1.38 -12.39
C LYS A 470 -11.55 1.65 -12.40
N LEU A 471 -12.03 2.62 -13.18
CA LEU A 471 -13.45 3.00 -13.26
C LEU A 471 -14.20 2.38 -14.45
N GLY A 472 -13.53 1.56 -15.27
CA GLY A 472 -14.10 0.99 -16.50
C GLY A 472 -15.34 0.11 -16.33
N ASN A 473 -15.62 -0.36 -15.11
CA ASN A 473 -16.77 -1.21 -14.81
C ASN A 473 -18.03 -0.42 -14.37
N ILE A 474 -17.99 0.91 -14.37
CA ILE A 474 -19.12 1.74 -13.94
C ILE A 474 -20.26 1.70 -14.96
N VAL A 475 -21.48 1.53 -14.45
CA VAL A 475 -22.74 1.68 -15.19
C VAL A 475 -23.32 3.06 -14.98
N THR A 476 -23.25 3.57 -13.75
CA THR A 476 -23.76 4.90 -13.42
C THR A 476 -23.04 5.50 -12.23
N ALA A 477 -22.90 6.83 -12.26
CA ALA A 477 -22.47 7.66 -11.14
C ALA A 477 -23.40 8.88 -11.14
N LEU A 478 -24.25 9.01 -10.12
CA LEU A 478 -25.30 10.03 -10.09
C LEU A 478 -25.52 10.59 -8.69
N ALA A 479 -26.08 11.80 -8.63
CA ALA A 479 -26.42 12.50 -7.40
C ALA A 479 -27.94 12.70 -7.34
N PRO A 480 -28.71 11.83 -6.63
CA PRO A 480 -30.16 11.99 -6.54
C PRO A 480 -30.58 13.27 -5.82
N ASN A 481 -29.70 13.82 -4.98
CA ASN A 481 -29.83 15.12 -4.32
C ASN A 481 -28.43 15.64 -3.92
N PRO A 482 -28.29 16.90 -3.46
CA PRO A 482 -26.98 17.49 -3.17
C PRO A 482 -26.12 16.77 -2.13
N TYR A 483 -26.66 15.85 -1.33
CA TYR A 483 -25.95 15.19 -0.23
C TYR A 483 -25.92 13.67 -0.36
N ARG A 484 -26.36 13.13 -1.50
CA ARG A 484 -26.36 11.68 -1.75
C ARG A 484 -25.73 11.40 -3.11
N PHE A 485 -24.69 10.58 -3.10
CA PHE A 485 -24.03 10.04 -4.28
C PHE A 485 -24.36 8.56 -4.42
N VAL A 486 -24.60 8.10 -5.64
CA VAL A 486 -24.84 6.68 -5.96
C VAL A 486 -23.95 6.29 -7.13
N ILE A 487 -23.22 5.20 -6.97
CA ILE A 487 -22.38 4.60 -8.01
C ILE A 487 -22.70 3.11 -8.14
N GLU A 488 -22.77 2.60 -9.36
CA GLU A 488 -23.04 1.19 -9.63
C GLU A 488 -22.06 0.65 -10.67
N PHE A 489 -21.54 -0.54 -10.39
CA PHE A 489 -20.64 -1.30 -11.26
C PHE A 489 -21.36 -2.51 -11.84
N PHE A 490 -21.06 -2.91 -13.08
CA PHE A 490 -21.66 -4.09 -13.73
C PHE A 490 -21.03 -5.43 -13.31
N THR A 491 -20.13 -5.40 -12.33
CA THR A 491 -19.47 -6.57 -11.74
C THR A 491 -19.66 -6.58 -10.23
N GLU A 492 -19.37 -7.73 -9.62
CA GLU A 492 -19.11 -7.86 -8.19
C GLU A 492 -17.60 -7.82 -7.97
N SER A 493 -17.15 -7.02 -6.99
CA SER A 493 -15.74 -6.93 -6.61
C SER A 493 -15.58 -6.23 -5.26
N TYR A 494 -14.67 -6.73 -4.44
CA TYR A 494 -14.17 -6.06 -3.24
C TYR A 494 -13.50 -4.72 -3.58
N TRP A 495 -12.76 -4.65 -4.69
CA TRP A 495 -11.93 -3.49 -5.07
C TRP A 495 -12.73 -2.28 -5.55
N HIS A 496 -14.01 -2.46 -5.94
CA HIS A 496 -14.84 -1.35 -6.42
C HIS A 496 -14.89 -0.17 -5.43
N PHE A 497 -14.81 -0.44 -4.13
CA PHE A 497 -14.77 0.64 -3.14
C PHE A 497 -13.53 1.54 -3.33
N SER A 498 -12.32 0.97 -3.39
CA SER A 498 -11.08 1.75 -3.51
C SER A 498 -10.98 2.49 -4.86
N HIS A 499 -11.61 1.95 -5.91
CA HIS A 499 -11.59 2.55 -7.26
C HIS A 499 -12.17 3.97 -7.29
N PHE A 500 -13.22 4.26 -6.50
CA PHE A 500 -13.85 5.59 -6.45
C PHE A 500 -13.61 6.36 -5.14
N ALA A 501 -13.40 5.66 -4.01
CA ALA A 501 -13.46 6.29 -2.69
C ALA A 501 -12.34 7.31 -2.43
N TYR A 502 -11.15 7.07 -3.00
CA TYR A 502 -9.95 7.89 -2.80
C TYR A 502 -9.68 8.88 -3.93
N GLN A 503 -10.55 8.95 -4.94
CA GLN A 503 -10.41 9.92 -6.02
C GLN A 503 -10.59 11.34 -5.48
N TYR A 504 -9.70 12.25 -5.85
CA TYR A 504 -9.89 13.66 -5.57
C TYR A 504 -11.09 14.19 -6.35
N ILE A 505 -11.94 14.93 -5.65
CA ILE A 505 -13.16 15.51 -6.20
C ILE A 505 -12.81 16.84 -6.87
N ILE A 506 -13.34 17.07 -8.07
CA ILE A 506 -13.16 18.32 -8.81
C ILE A 506 -14.38 19.24 -8.68
N PRO A 507 -14.20 20.56 -8.65
CA PRO A 507 -15.30 21.53 -8.64
C PRO A 507 -16.01 21.52 -10.00
N LYS A 508 -17.22 20.95 -10.05
CA LYS A 508 -18.00 20.80 -11.29
C LYS A 508 -18.19 22.14 -12.00
N HIS A 509 -18.45 23.21 -11.25
CA HIS A 509 -18.73 24.54 -11.79
C HIS A 509 -17.52 25.18 -12.47
N ILE A 510 -16.29 24.78 -12.12
CA ILE A 510 -15.07 25.22 -12.80
C ILE A 510 -14.81 24.36 -14.03
N PHE A 511 -14.86 23.03 -13.89
CA PHE A 511 -14.47 22.12 -14.95
C PHE A 511 -15.43 22.14 -16.13
N ILE A 512 -16.75 22.15 -15.87
CA ILE A 512 -17.75 22.07 -16.94
C ILE A 512 -17.66 23.23 -17.94
N ALA A 513 -17.16 24.37 -17.51
CA ALA A 513 -17.03 25.57 -18.33
C ALA A 513 -15.66 25.72 -18.99
N ASN A 514 -14.60 25.18 -18.36
CA ASN A 514 -13.24 25.63 -18.65
C ASN A 514 -12.25 24.51 -19.03
N ILE A 515 -12.46 23.27 -18.60
CA ILE A 515 -11.47 22.18 -18.78
C ILE A 515 -12.12 21.04 -19.56
N ARG A 516 -11.67 20.82 -20.80
CA ARG A 516 -12.19 19.73 -21.63
C ARG A 516 -11.58 18.38 -21.22
N TYR A 517 -12.22 17.30 -21.65
CA TYR A 517 -11.73 15.94 -21.39
C TYR A 517 -10.37 15.65 -22.04
N ASP A 518 -10.04 16.28 -23.17
CA ASP A 518 -8.74 16.13 -23.84
C ASP A 518 -7.63 17.06 -23.29
N GLU A 519 -7.97 17.89 -22.31
CA GLU A 519 -7.05 18.84 -21.66
C GLU A 519 -6.71 18.42 -20.22
N TRP A 520 -7.18 17.24 -19.79
CA TRP A 520 -7.03 16.71 -18.43
C TRP A 520 -5.57 16.70 -17.95
N ASN A 521 -4.62 16.41 -18.83
CA ASN A 521 -3.20 16.29 -18.52
C ASN A 521 -2.45 17.63 -18.57
N THR A 522 -3.07 18.66 -19.14
CA THR A 522 -2.52 20.03 -19.20
C THR A 522 -3.09 20.94 -18.11
N TRP A 523 -4.15 20.50 -17.44
CA TRP A 523 -4.72 21.19 -16.29
C TRP A 523 -3.66 21.43 -15.21
N ASN A 524 -3.55 22.67 -14.76
CA ASN A 524 -2.55 23.19 -13.86
C ASN A 524 -3.16 24.33 -12.99
N PRO A 525 -3.99 23.98 -11.99
CA PRO A 525 -4.78 24.94 -11.20
C PRO A 525 -3.95 25.76 -10.20
N VAL A 526 -2.63 25.55 -10.17
CA VAL A 526 -1.71 26.21 -9.22
C VAL A 526 -0.83 27.22 -9.94
N PHE A 527 -0.30 26.86 -11.10
CA PHE A 527 0.66 27.69 -11.82
C PHE A 527 0.04 28.44 -13.00
N ASN A 528 -1.20 28.11 -13.39
CA ASN A 528 -1.91 28.81 -14.46
C ASN A 528 -3.01 29.71 -13.88
N GLU A 529 -2.83 31.02 -13.95
CA GLU A 529 -3.82 32.01 -13.47
C GLU A 529 -5.17 31.93 -14.21
N LEU A 530 -5.22 31.34 -15.41
CA LEU A 530 -6.46 31.12 -16.16
C LEU A 530 -7.28 29.94 -15.64
N GLU A 531 -6.70 29.12 -14.77
CA GLU A 531 -7.32 27.94 -14.19
C GLU A 531 -7.47 28.17 -12.68
N PRO A 532 -8.65 28.60 -12.23
CA PRO A 532 -8.80 29.07 -10.87
C PRO A 532 -8.54 27.96 -9.85
N HIS A 533 -7.72 28.28 -8.84
CA HIS A 533 -7.39 27.40 -7.72
C HIS A 533 -8.56 27.29 -6.73
N VAL A 534 -9.58 26.50 -7.09
CA VAL A 534 -10.76 26.27 -6.25
C VAL A 534 -10.68 24.89 -5.61
N THR A 535 -10.50 24.85 -4.28
CA THR A 535 -10.17 23.66 -3.50
C THR A 535 -11.00 23.58 -2.22
N SER A 536 -10.94 22.48 -1.45
CA SER A 536 -11.74 22.27 -0.22
C SER A 536 -10.98 21.46 0.84
N GLY A 537 -9.66 21.58 0.82
CA GLY A 537 -8.75 20.92 1.74
C GLY A 537 -8.56 21.69 3.05
N PRO A 538 -7.86 21.11 4.03
CA PRO A 538 -7.47 21.78 5.28
C PRO A 538 -6.58 23.02 5.07
N PHE A 539 -5.87 23.09 3.96
CA PHE A 539 -5.02 24.22 3.60
C PHE A 539 -5.32 24.70 2.18
N GLU A 540 -4.93 25.93 1.91
CA GLU A 540 -4.96 26.56 0.59
C GLU A 540 -3.54 26.98 0.22
N LEU A 541 -3.19 26.87 -1.06
CA LEU A 541 -1.94 27.43 -1.54
C LEU A 541 -2.01 28.97 -1.50
N HIS A 542 -1.08 29.58 -0.77
CA HIS A 542 -1.06 31.03 -0.57
C HIS A 542 0.05 31.72 -1.36
N ASP A 543 1.25 31.15 -1.38
CA ASP A 543 2.41 31.73 -2.07
C ASP A 543 3.39 30.63 -2.49
N PHE A 544 4.19 30.88 -3.52
CA PHE A 544 5.24 29.96 -3.95
C PHE A 544 6.30 30.66 -4.81
N GLU A 545 7.50 30.11 -4.78
CA GLU A 545 8.55 30.39 -5.76
C GLU A 545 9.07 29.06 -6.31
N VAL A 546 8.88 28.84 -7.62
CA VAL A 546 9.18 27.56 -8.27
C VAL A 546 10.64 27.21 -8.08
N GLY A 547 10.91 26.04 -7.50
CA GLY A 547 12.27 25.59 -7.20
C GLY A 547 12.82 26.09 -5.86
N GLU A 548 12.10 26.97 -5.15
CA GLU A 548 12.49 27.46 -3.82
C GLU A 548 11.53 27.03 -2.71
N PHE A 549 10.24 27.39 -2.78
CA PHE A 549 9.28 27.05 -1.73
C PHE A 549 7.81 27.03 -2.19
N TYR A 550 6.96 26.37 -1.39
CA TYR A 550 5.50 26.43 -1.46
C TYR A 550 4.92 26.69 -0.07
N GLN A 551 4.13 27.74 0.09
CA GLN A 551 3.46 28.09 1.33
C GLN A 551 1.97 27.76 1.24
N LEU A 552 1.52 26.90 2.15
CA LEU A 552 0.11 26.60 2.40
C LEU A 552 -0.37 27.36 3.64
N THR A 553 -1.56 27.94 3.58
CA THR A 553 -2.22 28.63 4.69
C THR A 553 -3.46 27.85 5.09
N THR A 554 -3.78 27.82 6.37
CA THR A 554 -4.98 27.14 6.89
C THR A 554 -6.25 27.66 6.22
N ASN A 555 -7.06 26.73 5.73
CA ASN A 555 -8.41 27.01 5.26
C ASN A 555 -9.37 27.06 6.45
N THR A 556 -9.87 28.25 6.80
CA THR A 556 -10.83 28.42 7.89
C THR A 556 -12.24 27.96 7.55
N GLU A 557 -12.55 27.78 6.27
CA GLU A 557 -13.82 27.25 5.76
C GLU A 557 -13.77 25.71 5.59
N PHE A 558 -12.66 25.09 5.96
CA PHE A 558 -12.54 23.64 5.93
C PHE A 558 -13.58 22.98 6.84
N ALA A 559 -14.25 21.93 6.36
CA ALA A 559 -15.42 21.35 7.02
C ALA A 559 -15.18 20.82 8.45
N TYR A 560 -13.92 20.55 8.80
CA TYR A 560 -13.50 20.08 10.12
C TYR A 560 -12.60 21.07 10.86
N PHE A 561 -12.56 22.32 10.40
CA PHE A 561 -11.91 23.40 11.11
C PHE A 561 -12.70 23.72 12.38
N GLU A 562 -12.07 23.55 13.53
CA GLU A 562 -12.65 23.92 14.81
C GLU A 562 -12.26 25.36 15.17
N PRO A 563 -13.22 26.30 15.27
CA PRO A 563 -12.93 27.64 15.73
C PRO A 563 -12.39 27.63 17.16
N LEU A 564 -11.51 28.57 17.51
CA LEU A 564 -11.10 28.77 18.90
C LEU A 564 -12.35 29.10 19.73
N THR A 565 -12.76 28.19 20.61
CA THR A 565 -13.74 28.50 21.64
C THR A 565 -13.08 29.45 22.65
N THR A 566 -13.60 30.67 22.78
CA THR A 566 -13.08 31.67 23.73
C THR A 566 -13.34 31.34 25.21
N ASP A 567 -13.88 30.16 25.52
CA ASP A 567 -14.17 29.72 26.89
C ASP A 567 -13.34 28.49 27.26
N HIS A 568 -12.16 28.71 27.83
CA HIS A 568 -11.58 27.75 28.74
C HIS A 568 -11.73 28.27 30.17
N PRO A 569 -12.54 27.64 31.04
CA PRO A 569 -12.32 27.74 32.47
C PRO A 569 -10.97 27.10 32.77
N VAL A 570 -10.10 27.85 33.44
CA VAL A 570 -8.83 27.39 33.99
C VAL A 570 -9.06 26.12 34.81
N ILE A 571 -8.65 24.96 34.30
CA ILE A 571 -8.54 23.75 35.11
C ILE A 571 -7.32 23.95 35.99
N THR A 572 -7.56 24.35 37.24
CA THR A 572 -6.53 24.38 38.28
C THR A 572 -6.21 22.93 38.63
N GLN A 573 -5.08 22.41 38.15
CA GLN A 573 -4.55 21.13 38.64
C GLN A 573 -4.11 21.32 40.09
N ASN A 574 -4.90 20.80 41.03
CA ASN A 574 -4.42 20.56 42.39
C ASN A 574 -3.43 19.40 42.33
N THR A 575 -2.15 19.72 42.49
CA THR A 575 -1.09 18.77 42.76
C THR A 575 -1.39 18.05 44.07
N THR A 576 -1.68 16.75 43.96
CA THR A 576 -1.45 15.82 45.06
C THR A 576 -0.40 14.82 44.60
N SER A 577 0.79 15.02 45.14
CA SER A 577 1.90 14.08 45.09
C SER A 577 1.49 12.75 45.72
N ASN A 578 1.63 11.67 44.98
CA ASN A 578 1.98 10.37 45.55
C ASN A 578 2.84 9.66 44.51
N GLY A 579 4.09 9.40 44.88
CA GLY A 579 5.04 8.68 44.04
C GLY A 579 4.65 7.22 43.93
N GLU A 580 4.78 6.65 42.74
CA GLU A 580 4.80 5.21 42.55
C GLU A 580 6.09 4.80 41.85
N GLN A 581 6.79 3.90 42.54
CA GLN A 581 7.87 3.09 42.05
C GLN A 581 7.41 2.25 40.86
N MET A 582 8.32 2.05 39.91
CA MET A 582 8.32 0.90 39.00
C MET A 582 7.87 -0.37 39.73
N ASN A 583 6.83 -1.04 39.21
CA ASN A 583 6.67 -2.47 39.38
C ASN A 583 6.17 -3.14 38.10
N LEU A 584 6.97 -4.12 37.71
CA LEU A 584 6.76 -5.16 36.73
C LEU A 584 5.58 -6.09 37.10
N ILE A 585 4.89 -6.55 36.04
CA ILE A 585 4.14 -7.82 35.91
C ILE A 585 2.83 -7.97 36.71
N ALA A 586 1.73 -8.22 35.98
CA ALA A 586 0.78 -9.35 36.11
C ALA A 586 -0.63 -8.98 35.59
N PRO A 587 -1.57 -9.94 35.36
CA PRO A 587 -1.45 -11.27 34.76
C PRO A 587 -2.49 -11.50 33.64
N ILE A 588 -2.21 -12.47 32.75
CA ILE A 588 -3.20 -13.03 31.83
C ILE A 588 -4.24 -13.80 32.66
N THR A 589 -5.43 -13.24 32.84
CA THR A 589 -6.59 -13.98 33.38
C THR A 589 -7.18 -14.85 32.29
N THR A 590 -6.99 -16.15 32.44
CA THR A 590 -7.66 -17.22 31.71
C THR A 590 -9.15 -17.19 32.02
N LEU A 591 -9.99 -16.87 31.03
CA LEU A 591 -11.43 -17.02 31.16
C LEU A 591 -11.80 -18.48 30.91
N VAL A 592 -12.02 -19.23 32.00
CA VAL A 592 -12.63 -20.55 31.97
C VAL A 592 -14.12 -20.38 31.69
N VAL A 593 -14.57 -20.66 30.46
CA VAL A 593 -16.00 -20.80 30.17
C VAL A 593 -16.38 -22.27 30.32
N GLY A 594 -17.04 -22.57 31.43
CA GLY A 594 -17.55 -23.90 31.74
C GLY A 594 -18.77 -24.25 30.89
N PHE A 595 -18.77 -25.46 30.32
CA PHE A 595 -19.94 -26.09 29.75
C PHE A 595 -20.91 -26.51 30.87
N SER A 596 -22.19 -26.16 30.73
CA SER A 596 -23.28 -26.83 31.45
C SER A 596 -24.43 -27.11 30.50
N SER A 597 -24.60 -28.38 30.16
CA SER A 597 -25.78 -28.98 29.57
C SER A 597 -26.88 -29.15 30.63
N ALA A 598 -28.12 -28.77 30.30
CA ALA A 598 -29.31 -29.24 31.00
C ALA A 598 -30.53 -29.25 30.07
N VAL A 599 -31.09 -30.46 29.98
CA VAL A 599 -32.33 -30.91 29.32
C VAL A 599 -33.57 -30.45 30.10
N ILE A 600 -34.72 -30.22 29.44
CA ILE A 600 -36.08 -30.65 29.84
C ILE A 600 -37.08 -30.41 28.67
N PHE A 601 -38.17 -31.17 28.68
CA PHE A 601 -38.92 -31.82 27.59
C PHE A 601 -40.44 -31.52 27.73
N VAL A 602 -41.26 -31.87 26.70
CA VAL A 602 -42.73 -32.20 26.72
C VAL A 602 -43.73 -31.01 26.59
N MET A 603 -44.83 -31.01 25.79
CA MET A 603 -45.41 -31.87 24.72
C MET A 603 -46.69 -31.22 24.09
N VAL A 604 -47.04 -31.65 22.84
CA VAL A 604 -48.39 -32.02 22.26
C VAL A 604 -49.41 -30.90 21.94
N ALA A 605 -50.23 -30.88 20.85
CA ALA A 605 -50.51 -31.63 19.59
C ALA A 605 -51.35 -30.68 18.67
N GLU A 606 -51.58 -30.83 17.35
CA GLU A 606 -52.23 -31.88 16.50
C GLU A 606 -51.76 -31.66 15.03
N MET A 607 -51.35 -32.60 14.16
CA MET A 607 -51.94 -33.80 13.51
C MET A 607 -53.16 -33.61 12.57
N ILE A 608 -52.92 -33.54 11.24
CA ILE A 608 -53.65 -34.22 10.12
C ILE A 608 -52.66 -34.31 8.91
N ARG A 609 -51.91 -35.40 8.63
CA ARG A 609 -52.18 -36.67 7.91
C ARG A 609 -52.84 -36.60 6.51
N PHE A 610 -52.05 -36.88 5.45
CA PHE A 610 -52.17 -37.96 4.40
C PHE A 610 -51.45 -37.51 3.11
N LYS A 611 -50.28 -38.03 2.73
CA LYS A 611 -49.99 -39.28 1.97
C LYS A 611 -50.64 -39.34 0.57
N ILE A 612 -49.82 -39.31 -0.49
CA ILE A 612 -49.73 -40.29 -1.63
C ILE A 612 -49.03 -39.63 -2.85
N ARG A 613 -47.96 -40.32 -3.33
CA ARG A 613 -47.50 -40.65 -4.72
C ARG A 613 -47.68 -39.62 -5.84
N GLU A 614 -46.97 -39.61 -6.96
CA GLU A 614 -45.88 -40.32 -7.68
C GLU A 614 -45.71 -39.46 -8.94
N GLN A 615 -44.50 -39.30 -9.50
CA GLN A 615 -44.22 -38.89 -10.91
C GLN A 615 -44.79 -37.51 -11.33
N ASP A 616 -43.99 -36.51 -11.69
CA ASP A 616 -42.93 -36.47 -12.70
C ASP A 616 -41.75 -35.55 -12.31
#